data_AF-A0A453MYM7-F1
#
_entry.id   AF-A0A453MYM7-F1
#
_cell.length_a   1.000
_cell.length_b   1.000
_cell.length_c   1.000
_cell.angle_alpha   90.00
_cell.angle_beta   90.00
_cell.angle_gamma   90.00
#
_symmetry.space_group_name_H-M   'P 1'
#
loop_
_entity.id
_entity.type
_entity.pdbx_description
1 polymer ?
#
loop_
_entity_poly.entity_id
_entity_poly.type
_entity_poly.pdbx_seq_one_letter_code
_entity_poly.pdbx_strand_id
1 'polypeptide(L)'
;SNLHVLGCRHGLVLILDWPQLLVWDPVAGHQHRLAYPPGFDPDKSNGAVLRSAAGAGEVHFQVVLVVVSDYEEKLLACVYSSETGAWGSLISTPTPSGNSPDSDTRVWWEPAVLVGDSLYWMIADTTLSNFLEFDLKTESLAVMQLPPEKSCDAESGVSHEHFTVMQAEGGGGLGLLSVSGFTVQLWKRKTGFDGVELDKLLSMDSQDFLTIQGYAEDNNLVFLWTGRSVFMVKLEPFQCEKLLDTNKWDRYYPFETIYAAGT
;
A
#
# COMPACT_ATOMS: atom_id res chain seq x y z
N SER A 1 6.30 -14.65 17.32
CA SER A 1 5.73 -13.30 17.22
C SER A 1 5.17 -13.17 15.81
N ASN A 2 3.86 -12.92 15.67
CA ASN A 2 3.25 -12.62 14.38
C ASN A 2 3.40 -11.12 14.15
N LEU A 3 4.59 -10.71 13.71
CA LEU A 3 4.93 -9.33 13.39
C LEU A 3 4.75 -9.12 11.89
N HIS A 4 3.90 -8.17 11.52
CA HIS A 4 3.67 -7.81 10.13
C HIS A 4 3.81 -6.30 9.94
N VAL A 5 4.63 -5.86 9.00
CA VAL A 5 4.75 -4.43 8.67
C VAL A 5 3.60 -4.05 7.75
N LEU A 6 2.81 -3.05 8.16
CA LEU A 6 1.70 -2.50 7.38
C LEU A 6 2.16 -1.38 6.45
N GLY A 7 3.25 -0.69 6.80
CA GLY A 7 3.86 0.32 5.94
C GLY A 7 4.84 1.21 6.68
N CYS A 8 5.59 1.98 5.90
CA CYS A 8 6.54 2.99 6.36
C CYS A 8 6.14 4.33 5.75
N ARG A 9 6.10 5.41 6.55
CA ARG A 9 5.80 6.76 6.05
C ARG A 9 6.30 7.83 7.02
N HIS A 10 6.86 8.91 6.47
CA HIS A 10 7.33 10.08 7.24
C HIS A 10 8.26 9.71 8.42
N GLY A 11 9.19 8.77 8.17
CA GLY A 11 10.13 8.26 9.19
C GLY A 11 9.50 7.42 10.30
N LEU A 12 8.27 6.93 10.13
CA LEU A 12 7.59 6.01 11.05
C LEU A 12 7.31 4.68 10.37
N VAL A 13 7.29 3.61 11.18
CA VAL A 13 6.92 2.25 10.77
C VAL A 13 5.68 1.84 11.53
N LEU A 14 4.65 1.37 10.81
CA LEU A 14 3.46 0.77 11.41
C LEU A 14 3.56 -0.75 11.34
N ILE A 15 3.44 -1.40 12.49
CA ILE A 15 3.62 -2.85 12.64
C ILE A 15 2.39 -3.41 13.36
N LEU A 16 1.81 -4.47 12.83
CA LEU A 16 0.93 -5.37 13.56
C LEU A 16 1.80 -6.28 14.44
N ASP A 17 1.76 -6.04 15.74
CA ASP A 17 2.36 -6.87 16.79
C ASP A 17 1.22 -7.56 17.55
N TRP A 18 0.70 -8.64 16.95
CA TRP A 18 -0.58 -9.23 17.33
C TRP A 18 -0.73 -9.39 18.86
N PRO A 19 -1.86 -8.94 19.46
CA PRO A 19 -3.07 -8.38 18.84
C PRO A 19 -3.08 -6.83 18.83
N GLN A 20 -1.93 -6.17 18.88
CA GLN A 20 -1.80 -4.71 18.96
C GLN A 20 -1.13 -4.14 17.72
N LEU A 21 -1.19 -2.81 17.59
CA LEU A 21 -0.37 -2.08 16.64
C LEU A 21 0.80 -1.43 17.37
N LEU A 22 1.91 -1.32 16.67
CA LEU A 22 3.10 -0.64 17.10
C LEU A 22 3.45 0.41 16.05
N VAL A 23 3.47 1.67 16.46
CA VAL A 23 4.10 2.76 15.72
C VAL A 23 5.52 2.92 16.26
N TRP A 24 6.50 2.69 15.40
CA TRP A 24 7.91 2.76 15.74
C TRP A 24 8.58 3.89 14.96
N ASP A 25 9.33 4.73 15.66
CA ASP A 25 10.30 5.67 15.10
C ASP A 25 11.69 5.02 15.20
N PRO A 26 12.24 4.45 14.12
CA PRO A 26 13.52 3.75 14.18
C PRO A 26 14.70 4.67 14.45
N VAL A 27 14.58 5.97 14.13
CA VAL A 27 15.67 6.95 14.27
C VAL A 27 15.74 7.45 15.71
N ALA A 28 14.61 7.84 16.29
CA ALA A 28 14.54 8.28 17.68
C ALA A 28 14.47 7.11 18.68
N GLY A 29 14.16 5.89 18.21
CA GLY A 29 13.94 4.71 19.05
C GLY A 29 12.60 4.70 19.79
N HIS A 30 11.71 5.66 19.53
CA HIS A 30 10.43 5.77 20.21
C HIS A 30 9.42 4.74 19.71
N GLN A 31 8.66 4.15 20.63
CA GLN A 31 7.65 3.13 20.33
C GLN A 31 6.33 3.51 20.99
N HIS A 32 5.25 3.43 20.23
CA HIS A 32 3.89 3.69 20.69
C HIS A 32 3.00 2.49 20.36
N ARG A 33 2.45 1.86 21.40
CA ARG A 33 1.55 0.72 21.26
C ARG A 33 0.10 1.18 21.27
N LEU A 34 -0.69 0.66 20.34
CA LEU A 34 -2.09 1.00 20.16
C LEU A 34 -2.91 -0.29 20.26
N ALA A 35 -3.99 -0.24 21.06
CA ALA A 35 -5.03 -1.26 20.96
C ALA A 35 -5.83 -1.04 19.67
N TYR A 36 -6.36 -2.10 19.09
CA TYR A 36 -7.29 -2.00 17.98
C TYR A 36 -8.59 -1.30 18.40
N PRO A 37 -9.22 -0.51 17.50
CA PRO A 37 -10.54 0.03 17.77
C PRO A 37 -11.57 -1.11 17.88
N PRO A 38 -12.64 -0.96 18.69
CA PRO A 38 -13.65 -1.99 18.84
C PRO A 38 -14.26 -2.39 17.49
N GLY A 39 -14.40 -3.70 17.26
CA GLY A 39 -14.99 -4.26 16.04
C GLY A 39 -14.01 -4.42 14.86
N PHE A 40 -12.72 -4.11 15.03
CA PHE A 40 -11.70 -4.37 14.01
C PHE A 40 -11.02 -5.70 14.28
N ASP A 41 -11.10 -6.61 13.30
CA ASP A 41 -10.32 -7.84 13.27
C ASP A 41 -8.92 -7.55 12.71
N PRO A 42 -7.83 -7.78 13.47
CA PRO A 42 -6.49 -7.49 12.98
C PRO A 42 -6.11 -8.34 11.74
N ASP A 43 -6.65 -9.55 11.60
CA ASP A 43 -6.36 -10.44 10.45
C ASP A 43 -7.01 -9.99 9.14
N LYS A 44 -7.98 -9.06 9.22
CA LYS A 44 -8.70 -8.48 8.06
C LYS A 44 -8.45 -6.99 7.89
N SER A 45 -7.55 -6.45 8.71
CA SER A 45 -7.24 -5.03 8.74
C SER A 45 -5.97 -4.71 7.97
N ASN A 46 -5.91 -3.50 7.43
CA ASN A 46 -4.67 -2.87 7.01
C ASN A 46 -4.66 -1.43 7.57
N GLY A 47 -3.52 -0.76 7.49
CA GLY A 47 -3.40 0.60 7.99
C GLY A 47 -2.22 1.37 7.44
N ALA A 48 -2.19 2.63 7.82
CA ALA A 48 -1.18 3.59 7.43
C ALA A 48 -0.90 4.54 8.59
N VAL A 49 0.37 4.83 8.84
CA VAL A 49 0.80 5.89 9.75
C VAL A 49 1.13 7.15 8.96
N LEU A 50 0.86 8.31 9.53
CA LEU A 50 1.29 9.61 9.00
C LEU A 50 1.79 10.48 10.16
N ARG A 51 2.95 11.10 10.02
CA ARG A 51 3.42 12.14 10.93
C ARG A 51 2.75 13.48 10.58
N SER A 52 2.37 14.27 11.58
CA SER A 52 1.86 15.64 11.38
C SER A 52 3.00 16.58 10.97
N ALA A 53 2.68 17.63 10.22
CA ALA A 53 3.65 18.66 9.88
C ALA A 53 4.13 19.37 11.17
N ALA A 54 5.44 19.54 11.30
CA ALA A 54 6.06 20.15 12.47
C ALA A 54 5.73 21.66 12.56
N GLY A 55 4.59 22.00 13.17
CA GLY A 55 4.14 23.39 13.34
C GLY A 55 4.47 24.00 14.70
N ALA A 56 4.62 23.20 15.76
CA ALA A 56 4.63 23.70 17.14
C ALA A 56 5.64 23.04 18.09
N GLY A 57 6.59 22.24 17.58
CA GLY A 57 7.63 21.60 18.40
C GLY A 57 7.25 20.22 18.98
N GLU A 58 5.96 19.92 19.11
CA GLU A 58 5.49 18.55 19.38
C GLU A 58 5.21 17.82 18.06
N VAL A 59 5.78 16.63 17.93
CA VAL A 59 5.63 15.81 16.73
C VAL A 59 4.58 14.76 17.00
N HIS A 60 3.40 14.97 16.46
CA HIS A 60 2.30 14.02 16.53
C HIS A 60 2.29 13.13 15.29
N PHE A 61 1.64 11.99 15.42
CA PHE A 61 1.26 11.11 14.33
C PHE A 61 -0.21 10.73 14.44
N GLN A 62 -0.75 10.28 13.31
CA GLN A 62 -2.03 9.62 13.21
C GLN A 62 -1.87 8.24 12.58
N VAL A 63 -2.80 7.34 12.88
CA VAL A 63 -2.90 6.03 12.23
C VAL A 63 -4.30 5.88 11.65
N VAL A 64 -4.39 5.62 10.35
CA VAL A 64 -5.64 5.24 9.69
C VAL A 64 -5.66 3.73 9.60
N LEU A 65 -6.68 3.10 10.16
CA LEU A 65 -6.97 1.68 9.95
C LEU A 65 -8.17 1.52 9.04
N VAL A 66 -8.13 0.50 8.20
CA VAL A 66 -9.23 0.03 7.37
C VAL A 66 -9.48 -1.45 7.61
N VAL A 67 -10.74 -1.88 7.58
CA VAL A 67 -11.13 -3.28 7.78
C VAL A 67 -12.38 -3.61 6.97
N VAL A 68 -12.51 -4.87 6.56
CA VAL A 68 -13.77 -5.41 6.06
C VAL A 68 -14.60 -5.90 7.25
N SER A 69 -15.81 -5.36 7.42
CA SER A 69 -16.71 -5.76 8.52
C SER A 69 -17.34 -7.12 8.24
N ASP A 70 -17.19 -8.04 9.18
CA ASP A 70 -17.82 -9.37 9.13
C ASP A 70 -19.35 -9.33 9.33
N TYR A 71 -19.87 -8.24 9.88
CA TYR A 71 -21.26 -8.14 10.31
C TYR A 71 -22.13 -7.31 9.37
N GLU A 72 -21.54 -6.31 8.71
CA GLU A 72 -22.33 -5.26 8.04
C GLU A 72 -22.09 -5.12 6.54
N GLU A 73 -21.33 -6.02 5.90
CA GLU A 73 -20.97 -5.92 4.45
C GLU A 73 -20.50 -4.52 4.07
N LYS A 74 -19.64 -3.96 4.93
CA LYS A 74 -19.10 -2.60 4.82
C LYS A 74 -17.60 -2.62 4.99
N LEU A 75 -16.94 -1.67 4.34
CA LEU A 75 -15.59 -1.26 4.66
C LEU A 75 -15.67 -0.20 5.75
N LEU A 76 -14.90 -0.39 6.82
CA LEU A 76 -14.81 0.55 7.93
C LEU A 76 -13.43 1.18 7.95
N ALA A 77 -13.37 2.42 8.40
CA ALA A 77 -12.15 3.11 8.74
C ALA A 77 -12.25 3.76 10.11
N CYS A 78 -11.09 3.88 10.78
CA CYS A 78 -10.97 4.59 12.04
C CYS A 78 -9.61 5.27 12.11
N VAL A 79 -9.56 6.48 12.66
CA VAL A 79 -8.35 7.28 12.77
C VAL A 79 -7.95 7.40 14.23
N TYR A 80 -6.72 7.03 14.55
CA TYR A 80 -6.10 7.29 15.83
C TYR A 80 -5.32 8.60 15.77
N SER A 81 -5.46 9.45 16.79
CA SER A 81 -4.60 10.62 16.99
C SER A 81 -3.71 10.43 18.21
N SER A 82 -2.40 10.58 18.03
CA SER A 82 -1.45 10.60 19.16
C SER A 82 -1.56 11.83 20.04
N GLU A 83 -2.18 12.91 19.56
CA GLU A 83 -2.44 14.12 20.35
C GLU A 83 -3.52 13.86 21.41
N THR A 84 -4.60 13.17 21.03
CA THR A 84 -5.70 12.82 21.95
C THR A 84 -5.50 11.48 22.63
N GLY A 85 -4.63 10.62 22.09
CA GLY A 85 -4.40 9.27 22.55
C GLY A 85 -5.58 8.32 22.28
N ALA A 86 -6.48 8.66 21.35
CA ALA A 86 -7.73 7.95 21.13
C ALA A 86 -8.04 7.71 19.66
N TRP A 87 -8.83 6.65 19.42
CA TRP A 87 -9.51 6.41 18.15
C TRP A 87 -10.71 7.35 18.00
N GLY A 88 -10.91 7.88 16.80
CA GLY A 88 -12.03 8.72 16.42
C GLY A 88 -13.31 7.94 16.14
N SER A 89 -14.28 8.60 15.50
CA SER A 89 -15.51 7.96 15.06
C SER A 89 -15.28 6.94 13.95
N LEU A 90 -16.16 5.93 13.89
CA LEU A 90 -16.18 4.98 12.78
C LEU A 90 -16.67 5.66 11.51
N ILE A 91 -15.91 5.49 10.44
CA ILE A 91 -16.24 5.91 9.08
C ILE A 91 -16.56 4.64 8.29
N SER A 92 -17.58 4.67 7.43
CA SER A 92 -17.99 3.47 6.71
C SER A 92 -18.39 3.77 5.27
N THR A 93 -18.22 2.77 4.41
CA THR A 93 -18.71 2.78 3.04
C THR A 93 -19.16 1.37 2.65
N PRO A 94 -20.15 1.20 1.76
CA PRO A 94 -20.56 -0.13 1.30
C PRO A 94 -19.42 -0.87 0.58
N THR A 95 -19.43 -2.20 0.65
CA THR A 95 -18.54 -3.03 -0.18
C THR A 95 -18.91 -2.91 -1.67
N PRO A 96 -17.96 -3.17 -2.60
CA PRO A 96 -18.24 -3.13 -4.04
C PRO A 96 -19.32 -4.13 -4.48
N SER A 97 -19.33 -5.31 -3.87
CA SER A 97 -20.24 -6.43 -4.13
C SER A 97 -21.65 -6.23 -3.57
N GLY A 98 -21.88 -5.17 -2.79
CA GLY A 98 -23.14 -4.97 -2.05
C GLY A 98 -23.39 -6.09 -1.03
N ASN A 99 -24.67 -6.38 -0.77
CA ASN A 99 -25.13 -7.38 0.21
C ASN A 99 -25.06 -8.84 -0.31
N SER A 100 -24.02 -9.19 -1.08
CA SER A 100 -23.92 -10.51 -1.68
C SER A 100 -23.28 -11.49 -0.68
N PRO A 101 -24.01 -12.53 -0.24
CA PRO A 101 -23.52 -13.47 0.77
C PRO A 101 -22.32 -14.32 0.31
N ASP A 102 -22.02 -14.33 -0.99
CA ASP A 102 -20.88 -15.02 -1.59
C ASP A 102 -19.66 -14.09 -1.81
N SER A 103 -19.72 -12.83 -1.33
CA SER A 103 -18.64 -11.87 -1.53
C SER A 103 -17.55 -11.97 -0.45
N ASP A 104 -16.38 -12.47 -0.85
CA ASP A 104 -15.20 -12.55 0.00
C ASP A 104 -14.31 -11.30 -0.20
N THR A 105 -14.86 -10.13 0.12
CA THR A 105 -14.11 -8.87 0.01
C THR A 105 -12.97 -8.86 1.01
N ARG A 106 -11.75 -8.54 0.55
CA ARG A 106 -10.56 -8.39 1.40
C ARG A 106 -9.79 -7.13 1.06
N VAL A 107 -9.27 -6.47 2.10
CA VAL A 107 -8.21 -5.47 1.93
C VAL A 107 -6.90 -6.20 1.73
N TRP A 108 -6.16 -5.84 0.69
CA TRP A 108 -4.86 -6.44 0.42
C TRP A 108 -3.87 -6.04 1.50
N TRP A 109 -2.88 -6.89 1.73
CA TRP A 109 -1.81 -6.65 2.70
C TRP A 109 -0.79 -5.60 2.24
N GLU A 110 -0.85 -5.20 0.97
CA GLU A 110 0.08 -4.20 0.43
C GLU A 110 -0.06 -2.87 1.18
N PRO A 111 1.06 -2.18 1.48
CA PRO A 111 1.00 -0.90 2.15
C PRO A 111 0.12 0.11 1.41
N ALA A 112 -0.56 0.96 2.17
CA ALA A 112 -1.27 2.10 1.60
C ALA A 112 -0.29 2.99 0.83
N VAL A 113 -0.76 3.62 -0.25
CA VAL A 113 -0.01 4.66 -0.96
C VAL A 113 -0.69 6.01 -0.76
N LEU A 114 0.09 7.01 -0.37
CA LEU A 114 -0.36 8.39 -0.26
C LEU A 114 -0.28 9.06 -1.64
N VAL A 115 -1.41 9.55 -2.14
CA VAL A 115 -1.48 10.33 -3.38
C VAL A 115 -2.24 11.62 -3.09
N GLY A 116 -1.53 12.75 -3.11
CA GLY A 116 -2.11 14.02 -2.66
C GLY A 116 -2.47 13.96 -1.18
N ASP A 117 -3.75 14.17 -0.87
CA ASP A 117 -4.28 14.13 0.50
C ASP A 117 -5.07 12.85 0.82
N SER A 118 -4.94 11.81 -0.02
CA SER A 118 -5.69 10.56 0.14
C SER A 118 -4.77 9.35 0.23
N LEU A 119 -5.10 8.42 1.12
CA LEU A 119 -4.50 7.10 1.20
C LEU A 119 -5.28 6.13 0.33
N TYR A 120 -4.56 5.27 -0.39
CA TYR A 120 -5.16 4.27 -1.26
C TYR A 120 -4.66 2.87 -0.91
N TRP A 121 -5.59 1.93 -0.78
CA TRP A 121 -5.33 0.50 -0.71
C TRP A 121 -5.98 -0.22 -1.89
N MET A 122 -5.49 -1.41 -2.19
CA MET A 122 -6.21 -2.36 -3.03
C MET A 122 -7.19 -3.17 -2.19
N ILE A 123 -8.40 -3.34 -2.71
CA ILE A 123 -9.38 -4.31 -2.22
C ILE A 123 -9.72 -5.26 -3.35
N ALA A 124 -9.95 -6.53 -3.05
CA ALA A 124 -10.48 -7.47 -4.02
C ALA A 124 -11.72 -8.14 -3.46
N ASP A 125 -12.70 -8.37 -4.32
CA ASP A 125 -13.75 -9.35 -4.11
C ASP A 125 -13.50 -10.57 -5.00
N THR A 126 -14.46 -11.50 -5.05
CA THR A 126 -14.35 -12.74 -5.83
C THR A 126 -14.28 -12.52 -7.34
N THR A 127 -14.54 -11.31 -7.83
CA THR A 127 -14.68 -11.01 -9.25
C THR A 127 -13.82 -9.83 -9.73
N LEU A 128 -13.61 -8.83 -8.89
CA LEU A 128 -12.99 -7.55 -9.26
C LEU A 128 -12.04 -7.04 -8.17
N SER A 129 -10.98 -6.38 -8.61
CA SER A 129 -10.11 -5.58 -7.76
C SER A 129 -10.46 -4.10 -7.90
N ASN A 130 -10.51 -3.38 -6.80
CA ASN A 130 -10.88 -1.96 -6.72
C ASN A 130 -9.90 -1.21 -5.80
N PHE A 131 -9.93 0.12 -5.84
CA PHE A 131 -9.23 0.93 -4.85
C PHE A 131 -10.16 1.28 -3.69
N LEU A 132 -9.59 1.28 -2.50
CA LEU A 132 -10.18 1.91 -1.32
C LEU A 132 -9.44 3.21 -1.05
N GLU A 133 -10.16 4.32 -1.16
CA GLU A 133 -9.67 5.66 -0.89
C GLU A 133 -10.10 6.11 0.50
N PHE A 134 -9.15 6.63 1.27
CA PHE A 134 -9.41 7.40 2.48
C PHE A 134 -8.89 8.83 2.32
N ASP A 135 -9.79 9.81 2.24
CA ASP A 135 -9.45 11.22 2.12
C ASP A 135 -9.14 11.81 3.51
N LEU A 136 -7.90 12.26 3.72
CA LEU A 136 -7.41 12.74 5.02
C LEU A 136 -8.00 14.10 5.43
N LYS A 137 -8.51 14.90 4.48
CA LYS A 137 -9.05 16.24 4.74
C LYS A 137 -10.51 16.20 5.18
N THR A 138 -11.27 15.34 4.53
CA THR A 138 -12.71 15.17 4.75
C THR A 138 -13.03 14.02 5.69
N GLU A 139 -12.04 13.18 6.02
CA GLU A 139 -12.20 11.94 6.77
C GLU A 139 -13.31 11.06 6.17
N SER A 140 -13.22 10.84 4.86
CA SER A 140 -14.19 10.05 4.11
C SER A 140 -13.57 8.80 3.50
N LEU A 141 -14.36 7.74 3.43
CA LEU A 141 -13.97 6.44 2.88
C LEU A 141 -14.81 6.15 1.64
N ALA A 142 -14.16 5.83 0.53
CA ALA A 142 -14.83 5.56 -0.74
C ALA A 142 -14.18 4.39 -1.48
N VAL A 143 -15.02 3.60 -2.15
CA VAL A 143 -14.55 2.61 -3.13
C VAL A 143 -14.47 3.28 -4.49
N MET A 144 -13.30 3.22 -5.11
CA MET A 144 -13.09 3.60 -6.49
C MET A 144 -13.00 2.34 -7.35
N GLN A 145 -13.96 2.20 -8.26
CA GLN A 145 -14.01 1.06 -9.16
C GLN A 145 -12.89 1.11 -10.18
N LEU A 146 -12.19 -0.02 -10.33
CA LEU A 146 -11.28 -0.23 -11.45
C LEU A 146 -12.12 -0.67 -12.67
N PRO A 147 -11.83 -0.18 -13.89
CA PRO A 147 -12.56 -0.65 -15.06
C PRO A 147 -12.45 -2.19 -15.21
N PRO A 148 -13.54 -2.92 -15.56
CA PRO A 148 -13.58 -4.39 -15.56
C PRO A 148 -12.57 -5.07 -16.49
N GLU A 149 -12.15 -4.37 -17.56
CA GLU A 149 -11.08 -4.82 -18.45
C GLU A 149 -9.69 -4.85 -17.77
N LYS A 150 -9.62 -4.40 -16.52
CA LYS A 150 -8.40 -4.09 -15.76
C LYS A 150 -8.39 -4.77 -14.38
N SER A 151 -9.48 -5.42 -14.02
CA SER A 151 -9.60 -6.26 -12.84
C SER A 151 -9.14 -7.68 -13.19
N CYS A 152 -8.39 -8.30 -12.29
CA CYS A 152 -7.92 -9.67 -12.48
C CYS A 152 -9.10 -10.65 -12.40
N ASP A 153 -9.16 -11.60 -13.33
CA ASP A 153 -10.02 -12.78 -13.18
C ASP A 153 -9.48 -13.62 -12.02
N ALA A 154 -10.15 -13.55 -10.87
CA ALA A 154 -9.87 -14.39 -9.70
C ALA A 154 -9.98 -15.90 -10.03
N GLU A 155 -10.66 -16.26 -11.13
CA GLU A 155 -10.82 -17.63 -11.62
C GLU A 155 -9.59 -18.19 -12.36
N SER A 156 -8.62 -17.37 -12.76
CA SER A 156 -7.52 -17.84 -13.62
C SER A 156 -6.54 -18.77 -12.92
N GLY A 157 -6.51 -18.85 -11.59
CA GLY A 157 -5.61 -19.75 -10.85
C GLY A 157 -4.11 -19.49 -11.08
N VAL A 158 -3.75 -18.45 -11.84
CA VAL A 158 -2.38 -18.06 -12.14
C VAL A 158 -1.99 -16.94 -11.18
N SER A 159 -1.34 -17.33 -10.10
CA SER A 159 -0.75 -16.49 -9.05
C SER A 159 0.47 -15.68 -9.53
N HIS A 160 0.36 -14.95 -10.66
CA HIS A 160 1.53 -14.25 -11.24
C HIS A 160 1.31 -12.77 -11.60
N GLU A 161 0.12 -12.21 -11.43
CA GLU A 161 -0.07 -10.77 -11.61
C GLU A 161 0.02 -10.04 -10.26
N HIS A 162 1.14 -9.34 -10.06
CA HIS A 162 1.35 -8.48 -8.91
C HIS A 162 1.02 -7.04 -9.29
N PHE A 163 0.21 -6.39 -8.44
CA PHE A 163 -0.18 -5.00 -8.63
C PHE A 163 0.22 -4.18 -7.41
N THR A 164 0.56 -2.92 -7.63
CA THR A 164 0.70 -1.96 -6.55
C THR A 164 0.11 -0.62 -6.96
N VAL A 165 -0.53 0.06 -6.01
CA VAL A 165 -0.93 1.45 -6.21
C VAL A 165 0.33 2.30 -6.37
N MET A 166 0.28 3.34 -7.18
CA MET A 166 1.40 4.27 -7.28
C MET A 166 0.95 5.68 -7.61
N GLN A 167 1.84 6.64 -7.39
CA GLN A 167 1.67 8.00 -7.86
C GLN A 167 1.94 8.07 -9.36
N ALA A 168 0.98 8.61 -10.12
CA ALA A 168 1.16 8.96 -11.52
C ALA A 168 1.96 10.25 -11.66
N GLU A 169 2.78 10.33 -12.70
CA GLU A 169 3.55 11.53 -13.04
C GLU A 169 2.69 12.78 -13.27
N GLY A 170 3.30 13.96 -13.04
CA GLY A 170 2.64 15.26 -13.16
C GLY A 170 2.10 15.82 -11.84
N GLY A 171 2.49 15.24 -10.70
CA GLY A 171 2.31 15.85 -9.37
C GLY A 171 1.06 15.43 -8.60
N GLY A 172 0.79 14.12 -8.53
CA GLY A 172 -0.21 13.58 -7.59
C GLY A 172 -1.46 12.96 -8.22
N GLY A 173 -1.34 12.39 -9.43
CA GLY A 173 -2.40 11.55 -9.99
C GLY A 173 -2.35 10.14 -9.40
N LEU A 174 -3.48 9.43 -9.38
CA LEU A 174 -3.52 8.01 -9.02
C LEU A 174 -3.11 7.15 -10.23
N GLY A 175 -2.26 6.16 -9.97
CA GLY A 175 -1.85 5.14 -10.94
C GLY A 175 -1.86 3.73 -10.35
N LEU A 176 -1.77 2.74 -11.24
CA LEU A 176 -1.63 1.33 -10.92
C LEU A 176 -0.45 0.79 -11.70
N LEU A 177 0.43 0.07 -11.01
CA LEU A 177 1.44 -0.74 -11.66
C LEU A 177 0.98 -2.18 -11.68
N SER A 178 1.07 -2.83 -12.83
CA SER A 178 0.89 -4.28 -12.94
C SER A 178 2.09 -4.94 -13.57
N VAL A 179 2.36 -6.18 -13.17
CA VAL A 179 3.36 -7.04 -13.80
C VAL A 179 2.64 -8.24 -14.39
N SER A 180 2.80 -8.46 -15.70
CA SER A 180 2.31 -9.65 -16.40
C SER A 180 3.43 -10.22 -17.25
N GLY A 181 3.93 -11.40 -16.89
CA GLY A 181 5.16 -11.96 -17.44
C GLY A 181 6.37 -11.06 -17.12
N PHE A 182 7.01 -10.51 -18.16
CA PHE A 182 8.13 -9.55 -18.03
C PHE A 182 7.72 -8.12 -18.43
N THR A 183 6.44 -7.89 -18.65
CA THR A 183 5.91 -6.58 -19.02
C THR A 183 5.36 -5.90 -17.78
N VAL A 184 5.81 -4.67 -17.59
CA VAL A 184 5.25 -3.75 -16.60
C VAL A 184 4.26 -2.84 -17.29
N GLN A 185 3.03 -2.80 -16.81
CA GLN A 185 2.01 -1.88 -17.33
C GLN A 185 1.68 -0.83 -16.29
N LEU A 186 1.74 0.43 -16.71
CA LEU A 186 1.40 1.59 -15.91
C LEU A 186 0.04 2.11 -16.34
N TRP A 187 -0.97 1.93 -15.49
CA TRP A 187 -2.22 2.63 -15.64
C TRP A 187 -2.14 4.00 -14.99
N LYS A 188 -2.56 5.02 -15.71
CA LYS A 188 -2.82 6.37 -15.17
C LYS A 188 -4.30 6.67 -15.31
N ARG A 189 -4.92 7.19 -14.24
CA ARG A 189 -6.35 7.50 -14.24
C ARG A 189 -6.81 8.36 -15.43
N LYS A 190 -5.98 9.31 -15.86
CA LYS A 190 -6.31 10.26 -16.95
C LYS A 190 -5.98 9.76 -18.35
N THR A 191 -4.96 8.91 -18.51
CA THR A 191 -4.35 8.63 -19.82
C THR A 191 -4.41 7.15 -20.22
N GLY A 192 -4.89 6.26 -19.36
CA GLY A 192 -4.97 4.83 -19.66
C GLY A 192 -3.66 4.10 -19.38
N PHE A 193 -3.43 2.96 -20.03
CA PHE A 193 -2.23 2.14 -19.85
C PHE A 193 -1.12 2.55 -20.80
N ASP A 194 0.10 2.54 -20.29
CA ASP A 194 1.34 2.51 -21.06
C ASP A 194 2.19 1.33 -20.58
N GLY A 195 2.74 0.55 -21.51
CA GLY A 195 3.39 -0.73 -21.22
C GLY A 195 4.86 -0.72 -21.61
N VAL A 196 5.71 -1.24 -20.72
CA VAL A 196 7.15 -1.37 -20.95
C VAL A 196 7.59 -2.82 -20.70
N GLU A 197 8.23 -3.42 -21.71
CA GLU A 197 8.83 -4.76 -21.60
C GLU A 197 10.20 -4.66 -20.92
N LEU A 198 10.40 -5.40 -19.82
CA LEU A 198 11.60 -5.29 -18.98
C LEU A 198 12.63 -6.42 -19.18
N ASP A 199 12.32 -7.43 -19.97
CA ASP A 199 13.16 -8.62 -20.17
C ASP A 199 14.61 -8.26 -20.57
N LYS A 200 14.78 -7.43 -21.60
CA LYS A 200 16.08 -7.00 -22.11
C LYS A 200 16.73 -5.95 -21.21
N LEU A 201 15.91 -5.09 -20.60
CA LEU A 201 16.39 -3.99 -19.74
C LEU A 201 16.97 -4.50 -18.43
N LEU A 202 16.41 -5.60 -17.90
CA LEU A 202 16.85 -6.25 -16.68
C LEU A 202 17.78 -7.46 -16.94
N SER A 203 18.11 -7.74 -18.21
CA SER A 203 18.92 -8.90 -18.64
C SER A 203 18.36 -10.23 -18.12
N MET A 204 17.05 -10.43 -18.30
CA MET A 204 16.32 -11.60 -17.82
C MET A 204 16.35 -12.76 -18.82
N ASP A 205 16.30 -13.97 -18.29
CA ASP A 205 16.18 -15.22 -19.05
C ASP A 205 14.73 -15.75 -18.98
N SER A 206 14.38 -16.70 -19.86
CA SER A 206 13.04 -17.30 -19.89
C SER A 206 12.63 -18.10 -18.63
N GLN A 207 13.57 -18.36 -17.73
CA GLN A 207 13.31 -19.01 -16.43
C GLN A 207 13.12 -18.02 -15.28
N ASP A 208 13.31 -16.72 -15.52
CA ASP A 208 13.11 -15.69 -14.50
C ASP A 208 11.63 -15.41 -14.26
N PHE A 209 11.34 -14.72 -13.16
CA PHE A 209 10.00 -14.27 -12.79
C PHE A 209 10.08 -12.81 -12.40
N LEU A 210 9.14 -11.97 -12.82
CA LEU A 210 9.11 -10.59 -12.37
C LEU A 210 8.01 -10.41 -11.31
N THR A 211 8.37 -9.89 -10.15
CA THR A 211 7.39 -9.56 -9.10
C THR A 211 7.67 -8.20 -8.48
N ILE A 212 6.61 -7.48 -8.13
CA ILE A 212 6.71 -6.26 -7.32
C ILE A 212 6.98 -6.69 -5.88
N GLN A 213 7.96 -6.04 -5.23
CA GLN A 213 8.31 -6.31 -3.84
C GLN A 213 8.06 -5.13 -2.89
N GLY A 214 7.88 -3.94 -3.44
CA GLY A 214 7.63 -2.73 -2.67
C GLY A 214 7.61 -1.50 -3.56
N TYR A 215 6.99 -0.44 -3.05
CA TYR A 215 6.91 0.86 -3.71
C TYR A 215 7.33 1.95 -2.71
N ALA A 216 8.29 2.79 -3.12
CA ALA A 216 8.73 3.96 -2.38
C ALA A 216 8.01 5.19 -2.94
N GLU A 217 6.94 5.59 -2.25
CA GLU A 217 6.04 6.66 -2.70
C GLU A 217 6.73 8.03 -2.79
N ASP A 218 7.66 8.35 -1.88
CA ASP A 218 8.32 9.66 -1.82
C ASP A 218 9.21 9.94 -3.05
N ASN A 219 9.87 8.90 -3.58
CA ASN A 219 10.74 8.99 -4.75
C ASN A 219 10.14 8.39 -6.03
N ASN A 220 8.92 7.85 -5.95
CA ASN A 220 8.25 7.12 -7.01
C ASN A 220 9.11 5.97 -7.59
N LEU A 221 9.72 5.17 -6.71
CA LEU A 221 10.58 4.03 -7.07
C LEU A 221 9.88 2.71 -6.76
N VAL A 222 10.11 1.71 -7.60
CA VAL A 222 9.55 0.36 -7.47
C VAL A 222 10.69 -0.62 -7.26
N PHE A 223 10.50 -1.55 -6.34
CA PHE A 223 11.41 -2.67 -6.13
C PHE A 223 10.86 -3.88 -6.87
N LEU A 224 11.63 -4.38 -7.85
CA LEU A 224 11.29 -5.55 -8.65
C LEU A 224 12.24 -6.70 -8.34
N TRP A 225 11.71 -7.90 -8.20
CA TRP A 225 12.51 -9.12 -8.05
C TRP A 225 12.38 -9.97 -9.30
N THR A 226 13.51 -10.46 -9.81
CA THR A 226 13.59 -11.26 -11.05
C THR A 226 13.68 -12.77 -10.80
N GLY A 227 13.49 -13.23 -9.56
CA GLY A 227 13.81 -14.61 -9.16
C GLY A 227 15.27 -14.79 -8.71
N ARG A 228 16.17 -13.91 -9.16
CA ARG A 228 17.62 -13.99 -8.91
C ARG A 228 18.22 -12.71 -8.34
N SER A 229 17.61 -11.56 -8.60
CA SER A 229 18.11 -10.27 -8.15
C SER A 229 16.96 -9.32 -7.82
N VAL A 230 17.23 -8.34 -6.95
CA VAL A 230 16.32 -7.22 -6.69
C VAL A 230 16.85 -5.98 -7.39
N PHE A 231 15.97 -5.30 -8.10
CA PHE A 231 16.21 -4.08 -8.82
C PHE A 231 15.37 -2.95 -8.23
N MET A 232 15.97 -1.77 -8.16
CA MET A 232 15.29 -0.51 -7.92
C MET A 232 15.04 0.15 -9.26
N VAL A 233 13.78 0.45 -9.56
CA VAL A 233 13.34 0.93 -10.86
C VAL A 233 12.55 2.23 -10.70
N LYS A 234 12.99 3.26 -11.42
CA LYS A 234 12.18 4.42 -11.76
C LYS A 234 11.59 4.18 -13.14
N LEU A 235 10.28 4.30 -13.30
CA LEU A 235 9.62 3.97 -14.56
C LEU A 235 9.70 5.12 -15.58
N GLU A 236 9.67 6.36 -15.12
CA GLU A 236 9.60 7.54 -15.97
C GLU A 236 10.54 8.65 -15.43
N PRO A 237 11.58 9.05 -16.18
CA PRO A 237 12.21 8.27 -17.24
C PRO A 237 12.73 6.93 -16.68
N PHE A 238 12.75 5.89 -17.52
CA PHE A 238 13.21 4.58 -17.09
C PHE A 238 14.66 4.63 -16.60
N GLN A 239 14.86 4.32 -15.33
CA GLN A 239 16.17 4.12 -14.72
C GLN A 239 16.11 2.89 -13.85
N CYS A 240 17.14 2.05 -13.93
CA CYS A 240 17.20 0.81 -13.19
C CYS A 240 18.57 0.65 -12.57
N GLU A 241 18.58 0.26 -11.30
CA GLU A 241 19.77 -0.10 -10.55
C GLU A 241 19.57 -1.47 -9.92
N LYS A 242 20.53 -2.37 -10.13
CA LYS A 242 20.57 -3.66 -9.46
C LYS A 242 21.06 -3.46 -8.03
N LEU A 243 20.25 -3.81 -7.04
CA LEU A 243 20.59 -3.63 -5.63
C LEU A 243 21.38 -4.81 -5.07
N LEU A 244 20.89 -6.03 -5.29
CA LEU A 244 21.48 -7.23 -4.73
C LEU A 244 21.06 -8.50 -5.49
N ASP A 245 21.91 -9.52 -5.38
CA ASP A 245 21.62 -10.87 -5.84
C ASP A 245 21.01 -11.70 -4.71
N THR A 246 19.79 -12.21 -4.93
CA THR A 246 19.08 -13.07 -4.01
C THR A 246 18.04 -13.92 -4.73
N ASN A 247 17.96 -15.19 -4.33
CA ASN A 247 16.87 -16.08 -4.69
C ASN A 247 15.75 -16.11 -3.64
N LYS A 248 15.89 -15.32 -2.57
CA LYS A 248 14.90 -15.24 -1.49
C LYS A 248 13.81 -14.24 -1.87
N TRP A 249 12.58 -14.72 -1.87
CA TRP A 249 11.39 -13.90 -2.01
C TRP A 249 11.08 -13.23 -0.67
N ASP A 250 11.37 -11.93 -0.57
CA ASP A 250 11.12 -11.08 0.60
C ASP A 250 10.47 -9.77 0.16
N ARG A 251 9.54 -9.26 0.97
CA ARG A 251 8.96 -7.93 0.77
C ARG A 251 9.88 -6.85 1.29
N TYR A 252 9.91 -5.75 0.57
CA TYR A 252 10.68 -4.57 0.96
C TYR A 252 9.71 -3.46 1.33
N TYR A 253 9.93 -2.85 2.49
CA TYR A 253 9.16 -1.71 2.98
C TYR A 253 10.08 -0.49 2.95
N PRO A 254 10.06 0.31 1.87
CA PRO A 254 10.98 1.43 1.73
C PRO A 254 10.79 2.40 2.90
N PHE A 255 11.88 2.69 3.59
CA PHE A 255 11.89 3.58 4.74
C PHE A 255 12.70 4.81 4.41
N GLU A 256 12.04 5.95 4.38
CA GLU A 256 12.66 7.24 4.13
C GLU A 256 12.63 8.11 5.39
N THR A 257 13.75 8.78 5.64
CA THR A 257 13.90 9.71 6.76
C THR A 257 14.77 10.88 6.33
N ILE A 258 14.46 12.06 6.85
CA ILE A 258 15.24 13.26 6.60
C ILE A 258 16.21 13.43 7.76
N TYR A 259 17.51 13.33 7.47
CA TYR A 259 18.53 13.78 8.40
C TYR A 259 18.67 15.29 8.27
N ALA A 260 18.46 16.03 9.35
CA ALA A 260 19.05 17.35 9.45
C ALA A 260 20.58 17.14 9.38
N ALA A 261 21.26 17.77 8.42
CA ALA A 261 22.70 17.76 8.37
C ALA A 261 23.21 18.25 9.73
N GLY A 262 23.96 17.40 10.45
CA GLY A 262 24.54 17.77 11.73
C GLY A 262 25.39 19.03 11.55
N THR A 263 25.09 20.06 12.34
CA THR A 263 25.91 21.27 12.49
C THR A 263 27.23 20.96 13.17
#